data_AF-A0A7L7LAM0-F1
#
_entry.id   AF-A0A7L7LAM0-F1
#
_cell.length_a   1.000
_cell.length_b   1.000
_cell.length_c   1.000
_cell.angle_alpha   90.00
_cell.angle_beta   90.00
_cell.angle_gamma   90.00
#
_symmetry.space_group_name_H-M   'P 1'
#
loop_
_entity.id
_entity.type
_entity.pdbx_description
1 polymer ?
#
loop_
_entity_poly.entity_id
_entity_poly.type
_entity_poly.pdbx_seq_one_letter_code
_entity_poly.pdbx_strand_id
1 'polypeptide(L)'
;MKFLAYFFFYTYVGLLLLAGIWGAFGAARLDQELLFQFNVKQVNATTAASILTQYRFLRLLEFGFGLFAIQFRKEIFSITPFNRLFTGIMFLGALVRVLSYFADGPPLWIFYFFATYEMAGVLLIFLYTRHKLLPYNG
;
A
#
# COMPACT_ATOMS: atom_id res chain seq x y z
N MET A 1 -7.54 -9.38 -19.36
CA MET A 1 -6.75 -8.18 -18.98
C MET A 1 -7.57 -7.11 -18.29
N LYS A 2 -8.65 -6.56 -18.87
CA LYS A 2 -9.45 -5.49 -18.23
C LYS A 2 -9.94 -5.86 -16.83
N PHE A 3 -10.68 -6.97 -16.71
CA PHE A 3 -11.21 -7.43 -15.41
C PHE A 3 -10.11 -7.59 -14.36
N LEU A 4 -9.00 -8.25 -14.71
CA LEU A 4 -7.86 -8.44 -13.81
C LEU A 4 -7.26 -7.11 -13.35
N ALA A 5 -7.03 -6.15 -14.24
CA ALA A 5 -6.48 -4.85 -13.88
C ALA A 5 -7.39 -4.08 -12.91
N TYR A 6 -8.71 -4.09 -13.13
CA TYR A 6 -9.67 -3.48 -12.21
C TYR A 6 -9.77 -4.25 -10.90
N PHE A 7 -9.72 -5.58 -10.93
CA PHE A 7 -9.71 -6.41 -9.73
C PHE A 7 -8.52 -6.06 -8.85
N PHE A 8 -7.29 -6.08 -9.37
CA PHE A 8 -6.08 -5.72 -8.63
C PHE A 8 -6.10 -4.28 -8.14
N PHE A 9 -6.62 -3.35 -8.94
CA PHE A 9 -6.79 -1.97 -8.52
C PHE A 9 -7.74 -1.84 -7.31
N TYR A 10 -8.97 -2.36 -7.41
CA TYR A 10 -9.96 -2.18 -6.36
C TYR A 10 -9.63 -2.93 -5.08
N THR A 11 -9.05 -4.11 -5.20
CA THR A 11 -8.61 -4.90 -4.04
C THR A 11 -7.41 -4.25 -3.35
N TYR A 12 -6.41 -3.76 -4.09
CA TYR A 12 -5.29 -3.02 -3.51
C TYR A 12 -5.77 -1.73 -2.83
N VAL A 13 -6.57 -0.92 -3.51
CA VAL A 13 -7.13 0.31 -2.95
C VAL A 13 -8.05 0.01 -1.76
N GLY A 14 -8.86 -1.05 -1.84
CA GLY A 14 -9.68 -1.52 -0.73
C GLY A 14 -8.84 -1.94 0.48
N LEU A 15 -7.72 -2.63 0.26
CA LEU A 15 -6.77 -2.96 1.32
C LEU A 15 -6.19 -1.69 1.96
N LEU A 16 -5.74 -0.71 1.19
CA LEU A 16 -5.25 0.57 1.72
C LEU A 16 -6.29 1.28 2.58
N LEU A 17 -7.54 1.29 2.12
CA LEU A 17 -8.62 1.95 2.84
C LEU A 17 -8.98 1.24 4.15
N LEU A 18 -9.21 -0.07 4.08
CA LEU A 18 -9.62 -0.88 5.22
C LEU A 18 -8.48 -1.02 6.24
N ALA A 19 -7.27 -1.39 5.80
CA ALA A 19 -6.11 -1.50 6.67
C ALA A 19 -5.68 -0.15 7.23
N GLY A 20 -5.80 0.92 6.44
CA GLY A 20 -5.50 2.28 6.88
C GLY A 20 -6.42 2.75 8.01
N ILE A 21 -7.75 2.64 7.84
CA ILE A 21 -8.71 2.99 8.92
C ILE A 21 -8.52 2.07 10.13
N TRP A 22 -8.40 0.75 9.90
CA TRP A 22 -8.25 -0.23 10.96
C TRP A 22 -7.00 0.02 11.81
N GLY A 23 -5.86 0.22 11.16
CA GLY A 23 -4.59 0.46 11.85
C GLY A 23 -4.49 1.85 12.48
N ALA A 24 -5.17 2.86 11.93
CA ALA A 24 -5.19 4.21 12.50
C ALA A 24 -6.08 4.32 13.75
N PHE A 25 -7.31 3.79 13.68
CA PHE A 25 -8.33 4.05 14.71
C PHE A 25 -8.75 2.80 15.49
N GLY A 26 -8.77 1.63 14.87
CA GLY A 26 -9.29 0.41 15.49
C GLY A 26 -8.27 -0.29 16.38
N ALA A 27 -7.19 -0.77 15.77
CA ALA A 27 -6.45 -1.91 16.31
C ALA A 27 -4.93 -1.78 16.20
N ALA A 28 -4.39 -0.55 16.25
CA ALA A 28 -2.95 -0.30 16.17
C ALA A 28 -2.11 -1.22 17.08
N ARG A 29 -2.58 -1.49 18.30
CA ARG A 29 -1.89 -2.39 19.25
C ARG A 29 -1.92 -3.86 18.82
N LEU A 30 -3.05 -4.33 18.30
CA LEU A 30 -3.20 -5.69 17.80
C LEU A 30 -2.34 -5.90 16.55
N ASP A 31 -2.28 -4.90 15.67
CA ASP A 31 -1.43 -4.97 14.49
C ASP A 31 0.06 -5.05 14.86
N GLN A 32 0.51 -4.31 15.89
CA GLN A 32 1.88 -4.42 16.41
C GLN A 32 2.19 -5.86 16.87
N GLU A 33 1.26 -6.50 17.56
CA GLU A 33 1.43 -7.87 18.05
C GLU A 33 1.35 -8.91 16.92
N LEU A 34 0.37 -8.79 16.01
CA LEU A 34 0.12 -9.79 14.97
C LEU A 34 1.06 -9.66 13.77
N LEU A 35 1.32 -8.43 13.31
CA LEU A 35 2.10 -8.18 12.09
C LEU A 35 3.59 -7.98 12.40
N PHE A 36 3.92 -7.42 13.56
CA PHE A 36 5.32 -7.12 13.91
C PHE A 36 5.85 -8.02 15.02
N GLN A 37 5.03 -8.92 15.57
CA GLN A 37 5.38 -9.76 16.73
C GLN A 37 5.92 -8.92 17.90
N PHE A 38 5.45 -7.68 18.01
CA PHE A 38 5.96 -6.69 18.95
C PHE A 38 4.91 -6.39 20.02
N ASN A 39 5.24 -6.70 21.27
CA ASN A 39 4.37 -6.39 22.39
C ASN A 39 4.65 -4.99 22.94
N VAL A 40 3.82 -4.04 22.54
CA VAL A 40 3.90 -2.62 22.95
C VAL A 40 3.78 -2.45 24.48
N LYS A 41 3.23 -3.42 25.22
CA LYS A 41 3.12 -3.34 26.69
C LYS A 41 4.45 -3.61 27.40
N GLN A 42 5.45 -4.14 26.70
CA GLN A 42 6.77 -4.44 27.28
C GLN A 42 7.72 -3.23 27.27
N VAL A 43 7.35 -2.15 26.58
CA VAL A 43 8.12 -0.90 26.57
C VAL A 43 7.47 0.16 27.47
N ASN A 44 8.23 1.19 27.83
CA ASN A 44 7.70 2.30 28.63
C ASN A 44 6.57 3.05 27.89
N ALA A 45 5.74 3.77 28.65
CA ALA A 45 4.56 4.44 28.11
C ALA A 45 4.88 5.49 27.03
N THR A 46 6.01 6.21 27.16
CA THR A 46 6.42 7.23 26.19
C THR A 46 6.82 6.60 24.86
N THR A 47 7.67 5.58 24.89
CA THR A 47 8.08 4.82 23.70
C THR A 47 6.89 4.14 23.04
N ALA A 48 5.99 3.54 23.83
CA ALA A 48 4.74 2.98 23.31
C ALA A 48 3.90 4.03 22.58
N ALA A 49 3.74 5.22 23.17
CA ALA A 49 3.00 6.31 22.56
C ALA A 49 3.64 6.79 21.25
N SER A 50 4.97 6.93 21.20
CA SER A 50 5.71 7.31 20.00
C SER A 50 5.53 6.29 18.87
N ILE A 51 5.71 4.99 19.15
CA ILE A 51 5.56 3.91 18.16
C ILE A 51 4.12 3.87 17.62
N LEU A 52 3.13 3.90 18.51
CA LEU A 52 1.72 3.83 18.11
C LEU A 52 1.31 5.07 17.30
N THR A 53 1.78 6.25 17.66
CA THR A 53 1.46 7.49 16.93
C THR A 53 2.06 7.46 15.53
N GLN A 54 3.33 7.05 15.41
CA GLN A 54 3.99 6.92 14.12
C GLN A 54 3.30 5.87 13.23
N TYR A 55 2.95 4.71 13.80
CA TYR A 55 2.22 3.67 13.07
C TYR A 55 0.86 4.17 12.56
N ARG A 56 0.07 4.83 13.41
CA ARG A 56 -1.24 5.40 13.04
C ARG A 56 -1.12 6.44 11.94
N PHE A 57 -0.09 7.29 12.01
CA PHE A 57 0.18 8.28 10.98
C PHE A 57 0.48 7.62 9.62
N LEU A 58 1.36 6.62 9.59
CA LEU A 58 1.65 5.86 8.36
C LEU A 58 0.38 5.19 7.79
N ARG A 59 -0.46 4.61 8.65
CA ARG A 59 -1.75 4.02 8.23
C ARG A 59 -2.73 5.06 7.68
N LEU A 60 -2.76 6.27 8.21
CA LEU A 60 -3.56 7.36 7.64
C LEU A 60 -3.02 7.85 6.29
N LEU A 61 -1.71 7.82 6.06
CA LEU A 61 -1.15 8.09 4.73
C LEU A 61 -1.59 7.04 3.71
N GLU A 62 -1.56 5.76 4.08
CA GLU A 62 -2.08 4.68 3.23
C GLU A 62 -3.57 4.88 2.91
N PHE A 63 -4.37 5.20 3.94
CA PHE A 63 -5.79 5.52 3.77
C PHE A 63 -6.00 6.71 2.82
N GLY A 64 -5.27 7.80 3.03
CA GLY A 64 -5.33 9.00 2.18
C GLY A 64 -4.96 8.70 0.73
N PHE A 65 -3.92 7.87 0.50
CA PHE A 65 -3.56 7.41 -0.83
C PHE A 65 -4.66 6.54 -1.47
N GLY A 66 -5.31 5.67 -0.68
CA GLY A 66 -6.48 4.91 -1.11
C GLY A 66 -7.64 5.82 -1.55
N LEU A 67 -7.93 6.89 -0.79
CA LEU A 67 -8.96 7.87 -1.14
C LEU A 67 -8.62 8.60 -2.45
N PHE A 68 -7.36 9.04 -2.59
CA PHE A 68 -6.85 9.62 -3.82
C PHE A 68 -7.07 8.68 -5.01
N ALA A 69 -6.75 7.39 -4.85
CA ALA A 69 -6.91 6.41 -5.92
C ALA A 69 -8.39 6.22 -6.31
N ILE A 70 -9.33 6.19 -5.37
CA ILE A 70 -10.77 6.12 -5.69
C ILE A 70 -11.24 7.36 -6.43
N GLN A 71 -10.82 8.55 -5.97
CA GLN A 71 -11.22 9.82 -6.54
C GLN A 71 -10.75 9.94 -7.99
N PHE A 72 -9.46 9.68 -8.23
CA PHE A 72 -8.82 9.81 -9.54
C PHE A 72 -8.78 8.50 -10.34
N ARG A 73 -9.71 7.56 -10.04
CA ARG A 73 -9.71 6.23 -10.67
C ARG A 73 -9.80 6.29 -12.19
N LYS A 74 -10.53 7.26 -12.76
CA LYS A 74 -10.70 7.33 -14.22
C LYS A 74 -9.38 7.77 -14.85
N GLU A 75 -8.78 8.81 -14.26
CA GLU A 75 -7.52 9.44 -14.64
C GLU A 75 -6.35 8.45 -14.50
N ILE A 76 -6.32 7.64 -13.45
CA ILE A 76 -5.31 6.58 -13.27
C ILE A 76 -5.33 5.58 -14.44
N PHE A 77 -6.49 5.32 -15.05
CA PHE A 77 -6.60 4.38 -16.18
C PHE A 77 -6.55 5.04 -17.57
N SER A 78 -6.61 6.38 -17.66
CA SER A 78 -6.67 7.09 -18.94
C SER A 78 -5.56 8.13 -19.16
N ILE A 79 -4.93 8.64 -18.10
CA ILE A 79 -3.98 9.76 -18.16
C ILE A 79 -2.60 9.31 -17.65
N THR A 80 -1.57 9.54 -18.47
CA THR A 80 -0.20 9.05 -18.24
C THR A 80 0.39 9.42 -16.86
N PRO A 81 0.42 10.70 -16.43
CA PRO A 81 1.00 11.05 -15.12
C PRO A 81 0.29 10.38 -13.94
N PHE A 82 -1.03 10.29 -13.94
CA PHE A 82 -1.78 9.62 -12.86
C PHE A 82 -1.49 8.12 -12.82
N ASN A 83 -1.43 7.48 -13.99
CA ASN A 83 -1.10 6.06 -14.09
C ASN A 83 0.32 5.77 -13.58
N ARG A 84 1.31 6.56 -14.03
CA ARG A 84 2.72 6.40 -13.61
C ARG A 84 2.91 6.69 -12.12
N LEU A 85 2.21 7.69 -11.58
CA LEU A 85 2.26 7.97 -10.15
C LEU A 85 1.69 6.80 -9.34
N PHE A 86 0.50 6.33 -9.69
CA PHE A 86 -0.14 5.22 -8.97
C PHE A 86 0.68 3.92 -9.04
N THR A 87 1.04 3.50 -10.26
CA THR A 87 1.85 2.28 -10.47
C THR A 87 3.26 2.42 -9.91
N GLY A 88 3.84 3.64 -9.95
CA GLY A 88 5.13 3.94 -9.36
C GLY A 88 5.12 3.82 -7.85
N ILE A 89 4.10 4.35 -7.15
CA ILE A 89 3.96 4.21 -5.69
C ILE A 89 3.82 2.73 -5.30
N MET A 90 2.97 1.98 -6.01
CA MET A 90 2.83 0.54 -5.78
C MET A 90 4.15 -0.21 -6.00
N PHE A 91 4.87 0.11 -7.07
CA PHE A 91 6.16 -0.52 -7.38
C PHE A 91 7.21 -0.20 -6.32
N LEU A 92 7.30 1.06 -5.87
CA LEU A 92 8.21 1.46 -4.79
C LEU A 92 7.88 0.73 -3.48
N GLY A 93 6.60 0.51 -3.18
CA GLY A 93 6.16 -0.30 -2.04
C GLY A 93 6.63 -1.75 -2.11
N ALA A 94 6.54 -2.37 -3.28
CA ALA A 94 7.08 -3.71 -3.47
C ALA A 94 8.61 -3.74 -3.42
N LEU A 95 9.27 -2.76 -4.05
CA LEU A 95 10.72 -2.65 -4.11
C LEU A 95 11.32 -2.48 -2.71
N VAL A 96 10.75 -1.62 -1.86
CA VAL A 96 11.28 -1.43 -0.50
C VAL A 96 11.20 -2.72 0.32
N ARG A 97 10.18 -3.55 0.13
CA ARG A 97 10.10 -4.86 0.82
C ARG A 97 11.20 -5.82 0.37
N VAL A 98 11.55 -5.81 -0.91
CA VAL A 98 12.69 -6.60 -1.43
C VAL A 98 13.99 -6.06 -0.85
N LEU A 99 14.19 -4.74 -0.80
CA LEU A 99 15.39 -4.15 -0.22
C LEU A 99 15.51 -4.44 1.29
N SER A 100 14.41 -4.32 2.04
CA SER A 100 14.36 -4.66 3.47
C SER A 100 14.66 -6.13 3.74
N TYR A 101 14.31 -7.06 2.84
CA TYR A 101 14.73 -8.45 2.99
C TYR A 101 16.26 -8.58 3.04
N PHE A 102 16.97 -7.84 2.19
CA PHE A 102 18.44 -7.88 2.14
C PHE A 102 19.10 -7.09 3.26
N ALA A 103 18.50 -5.99 3.71
CA ALA A 103 19.06 -5.13 4.75
C ALA A 103 18.72 -5.61 6.17
N ASP A 104 17.47 -6.00 6.42
CA ASP A 104 16.91 -6.24 7.75
C ASP A 104 16.61 -7.74 8.01
N GLY A 105 16.68 -8.58 6.97
CA GLY A 105 16.42 -10.01 7.04
C GLY A 105 14.98 -10.42 6.66
N PRO A 106 14.64 -11.71 6.78
CA PRO A 106 13.37 -12.24 6.27
C PRO A 106 12.17 -11.76 7.10
N PRO A 107 11.18 -11.08 6.49
CA PRO A 107 9.95 -10.72 7.19
C PRO A 107 9.01 -11.93 7.34
N LEU A 108 7.91 -11.74 8.09
CA LEU A 108 6.83 -12.71 8.16
C LEU A 108 6.24 -13.02 6.77
N TRP A 109 5.71 -14.24 6.64
CA TRP A 109 5.25 -14.78 5.36
C TRP A 109 4.23 -13.86 4.64
N ILE A 110 3.39 -13.18 5.40
CA ILE A 110 2.33 -12.28 4.89
C ILE A 110 2.91 -11.10 4.09
N PHE A 111 4.13 -10.66 4.40
CA PHE A 111 4.79 -9.57 3.68
C PHE A 111 5.29 -10.01 2.29
N TYR A 112 5.66 -11.27 2.09
CA TYR A 112 5.94 -11.80 0.74
C TYR A 112 4.67 -11.89 -0.10
N PHE A 113 3.54 -12.25 0.53
CA PHE A 113 2.24 -12.22 -0.15
C PHE A 113 1.92 -10.81 -0.63
N PHE A 114 2.02 -9.79 0.23
CA PHE A 114 1.80 -8.40 -0.17
C PHE A 114 2.77 -7.93 -1.26
N ALA A 115 4.06 -8.23 -1.16
CA ALA A 115 5.04 -7.86 -2.19
C ALA A 115 4.71 -8.49 -3.55
N THR A 116 4.40 -9.79 -3.56
CA THR A 116 4.02 -10.51 -4.79
C THR A 116 2.72 -9.97 -5.37
N TYR A 117 1.75 -9.70 -4.50
CA TYR A 117 0.45 -9.15 -4.86
C TYR A 117 0.56 -7.77 -5.50
N GLU A 118 1.34 -6.87 -4.90
CA GLU A 118 1.60 -5.54 -5.42
C GLU A 118 2.35 -5.58 -6.76
N MET A 119 3.38 -6.42 -6.88
CA MET A 119 4.10 -6.60 -8.15
C MET A 119 3.19 -7.12 -9.26
N ALA A 120 2.35 -8.12 -8.97
CA ALA A 120 1.37 -8.61 -9.92
C ALA A 120 0.38 -7.51 -10.33
N GLY A 121 -0.09 -6.71 -9.36
CA GLY A 121 -0.95 -5.55 -9.61
C GLY A 121 -0.30 -4.52 -10.53
N VAL A 122 0.95 -4.12 -10.23
CA VAL A 122 1.73 -3.19 -11.06
C VAL A 122 1.84 -3.71 -12.49
N LEU A 123 2.27 -4.96 -12.67
CA LEU A 123 2.45 -5.56 -13.99
C LEU A 123 1.14 -5.63 -14.77
N LEU A 124 0.06 -6.08 -14.15
CA LEU A 124 -1.24 -6.25 -14.82
C LEU A 124 -1.88 -4.90 -15.18
N ILE A 125 -1.80 -3.91 -14.28
CA ILE A 125 -2.31 -2.56 -14.55
C ILE A 125 -1.49 -1.92 -15.66
N PHE A 126 -0.16 -1.96 -15.57
CA PHE A 126 0.73 -1.40 -16.59
C PHE A 126 0.53 -2.03 -17.97
N LEU A 127 0.48 -3.36 -18.06
CA LEU A 127 0.24 -4.07 -19.33
C LEU A 127 -1.12 -3.73 -19.94
N TYR A 128 -2.14 -3.49 -19.11
CA TYR A 128 -3.46 -3.09 -19.57
C TYR A 128 -3.52 -1.62 -20.02
N THR A 129 -2.82 -0.71 -19.33
CA THR A 129 -2.89 0.73 -19.58
C THR A 129 -1.89 1.21 -20.64
N ARG A 130 -0.76 0.52 -20.88
CA ARG A 130 0.34 1.02 -21.75
C ARG A 130 -0.08 1.55 -23.13
N HIS A 131 -1.15 1.03 -23.72
CA HIS A 131 -1.65 1.42 -25.05
C HIS A 131 -2.91 2.30 -25.03
N LYS A 132 -3.38 2.68 -23.83
CA LYS A 132 -4.64 3.42 -23.61
C LYS A 132 -4.43 4.79 -22.98
N LEU A 133 -3.20 5.09 -22.56
CA LEU A 133 -2.90 6.32 -21.84
C LEU A 133 -2.76 7.49 -22.82
N LEU A 134 -3.44 8.58 -22.49
CA LEU A 134 -3.31 9.86 -23.14
C LEU A 134 -2.26 10.72 -22.40
N PRO A 135 -1.52 11.58 -23.11
CA PRO A 135 -0.74 12.62 -22.46
C PRO A 135 -1.67 13.62 -21.76
N TYR A 136 -1.18 14.25 -20.70
CA TYR A 136 -1.93 15.32 -20.02
C TYR A 136 -1.78 16.60 -20.85
N ASN A 137 -2.85 16.96 -21.55
CA ASN A 137 -2.98 18.25 -22.23
C ASN A 137 -3.70 19.16 -21.24
N GLY A 138 -2.94 20.03 -20.56
CA GLY A 138 -3.44 21.00 -19.60
C GLY A 138 -4.36 22.04 -20.23
#